data_AF-A0A0M3JGL5-F1
#
_entry.id   AF-A0A0M3JGL5-F1
#
_cell.length_a   1.000
_cell.length_b   1.000
_cell.length_c   1.000
_cell.angle_alpha   90.00
_cell.angle_beta   90.00
_cell.angle_gamma   90.00
#
_symmetry.space_group_name_H-M   'P 1'
#
loop_
_entity.id
_entity.type
_entity.pdbx_description
1 polymer ?
#
loop_
_entity_poly.entity_id
_entity_poly.type
_entity_poly.pdbx_seq_one_letter_code
_entity_poly.pdbx_strand_id
1 'polypeptide(L)'
;MTDASARPIRAHFVVNAAGPWAGKIAEMAGIGKGKGLLAVPLPIEARKRMLFVVHAPDVPPIDMPALVDPSGVYCLQEDAGNTFICGKIPSKVWQYFLM
;
A
#
# COMPACT_ATOMS: atom_id res chain seq x y z
N MET A 1 32.50 9.82 7.55
CA MET A 1 31.75 9.82 6.28
C MET A 1 30.55 8.91 6.49
N THR A 2 29.34 9.44 6.63
CA THR A 2 28.15 8.63 6.93
C THR A 2 27.60 8.03 5.63
N ASP A 3 27.11 6.80 5.71
CA ASP A 3 26.61 6.01 4.57
C ASP A 3 25.35 6.61 3.91
N ALA A 4 24.82 7.70 4.45
CA ALA A 4 23.58 8.35 4.01
C ALA A 4 23.78 9.56 3.07
N SER A 5 25.02 9.89 2.67
CA SER A 5 25.24 11.02 1.74
C SER A 5 24.74 10.68 0.34
N ALA A 6 23.99 11.59 -0.30
CA ALA A 6 23.57 11.43 -1.69
C ALA A 6 24.78 11.26 -2.63
N ARG A 7 24.72 10.24 -3.50
CA ARG A 7 25.75 9.96 -4.51
C ARG A 7 25.09 9.68 -5.86
N PRO A 8 25.69 10.09 -6.97
CA PRO A 8 25.18 9.79 -8.30
C PRO A 8 25.32 8.29 -8.59
N ILE A 9 24.25 7.68 -9.12
CA ILE A 9 24.23 6.29 -9.61
C ILE A 9 24.00 6.34 -11.11
N ARG A 10 24.86 5.65 -11.88
CA ARG A 10 24.70 5.51 -13.34
C ARG A 10 24.07 4.15 -13.63
N ALA A 11 23.00 4.15 -14.41
CA ALA A 11 22.30 2.93 -14.83
C ALA A 11 21.76 3.09 -16.26
N HIS A 12 21.59 1.97 -16.98
CA HIS A 12 20.95 1.96 -18.30
C HIS A 12 19.42 2.00 -18.20
N PHE A 13 18.86 1.43 -17.15
CA PHE A 13 17.43 1.42 -16.86
C PHE A 13 17.21 1.66 -15.37
N VAL A 14 16.12 2.35 -15.05
CA VAL A 14 15.69 2.60 -13.68
C VAL A 14 14.25 2.13 -13.55
N VAL A 15 13.97 1.27 -12.57
CA VAL A 15 12.62 0.76 -12.28
C VAL A 15 12.06 1.49 -11.07
N ASN A 16 10.94 2.17 -11.25
CA ASN A 16 10.24 2.82 -10.15
C ASN A 16 9.37 1.79 -9.39
N ALA A 17 9.92 1.25 -8.29
CA ALA A 17 9.25 0.31 -7.39
C ALA A 17 8.88 0.94 -6.03
N ALA A 18 8.68 2.26 -6.00
CA ALA A 18 8.52 3.02 -4.76
C ALA A 18 7.11 2.93 -4.12
N GLY A 19 6.28 1.96 -4.51
CA GLY A 19 4.93 1.77 -3.96
C GLY A 19 4.08 3.06 -3.97
N PRO A 20 3.49 3.48 -2.84
CA PRO A 20 2.69 4.71 -2.78
C PRO A 20 3.48 6.00 -3.05
N TRP A 21 4.82 5.96 -3.01
CA TRP A 21 5.68 7.10 -3.38
C TRP A 21 6.04 7.12 -4.86
N ALA A 22 5.60 6.14 -5.65
CA ALA A 22 5.95 6.05 -7.07
C ALA A 22 5.53 7.30 -7.87
N GLY A 23 4.40 7.92 -7.53
CA GLY A 23 3.97 9.18 -8.15
C GLY A 23 4.99 10.31 -7.97
N LYS A 24 5.52 10.47 -6.74
CA LYS A 24 6.54 11.47 -6.43
C LYS A 24 7.87 11.19 -7.16
N ILE A 25 8.29 9.93 -7.24
CA ILE A 25 9.50 9.55 -7.98
C ILE A 25 9.31 9.81 -9.49
N ALA A 26 8.13 9.53 -10.05
CA ALA A 26 7.80 9.80 -11.44
C ALA A 26 7.84 11.31 -11.74
N GLU A 27 7.29 12.13 -10.83
CA GLU A 27 7.33 13.59 -10.91
C GLU A 27 8.77 14.13 -10.90
N MET A 28 9.67 13.57 -10.08
CA MET A 28 11.10 13.90 -10.09
C MET A 28 11.77 13.57 -11.43
N ALA A 29 11.28 12.55 -12.14
CA ALA A 29 11.72 12.19 -13.49
C ALA A 29 11.01 13.00 -14.61
N GLY A 30 10.18 13.98 -14.24
CA GLY A 30 9.47 14.86 -15.18
C GLY A 30 8.13 14.32 -15.69
N ILE A 31 7.69 13.13 -15.25
CA ILE A 31 6.37 12.57 -15.60
C ILE A 31 5.27 13.36 -14.88
N GLY A 32 4.23 13.78 -15.61
CA GLY A 32 3.17 14.66 -15.13
C GLY A 32 3.50 16.15 -15.18
N LYS A 33 4.73 16.52 -15.55
CA LYS A 33 5.19 17.92 -15.70
C LYS A 33 5.77 18.22 -17.09
N GLY A 34 6.07 17.18 -17.87
CA GLY A 34 6.68 17.29 -19.18
C GLY A 34 5.67 17.48 -20.31
N LYS A 35 6.13 17.29 -21.56
CA LYS A 35 5.29 17.31 -22.77
C LYS A 35 5.17 15.90 -23.36
N GLY A 36 4.17 15.70 -24.22
CA GLY A 36 3.96 14.41 -24.89
C GLY A 36 3.73 13.28 -23.88
N LEU A 37 4.53 12.22 -23.97
CA LEU A 37 4.43 11.04 -23.08
C LEU A 37 4.63 11.37 -21.60
N LEU A 38 5.32 12.46 -21.27
CA LEU A 38 5.60 12.88 -19.90
C LEU A 38 4.56 13.87 -19.34
N ALA A 39 3.49 14.18 -20.09
CA ALA A 39 2.51 15.19 -19.68
C ALA A 39 1.51 14.66 -18.64
N VAL A 40 1.26 13.36 -18.60
CA VAL A 40 0.25 12.76 -17.73
C VAL A 40 0.93 12.23 -16.46
N PRO A 41 0.45 12.60 -15.25
CA PRO A 41 1.02 12.09 -14.00
C PRO A 41 0.71 10.61 -13.83
N LEU A 42 1.58 9.90 -13.11
CA LEU A 42 1.35 8.51 -12.74
C LEU A 42 0.16 8.43 -11.76
N PRO A 43 -0.92 7.66 -12.05
CA PRO A 43 -2.15 7.68 -11.26
C PRO A 43 -2.02 6.81 -9.99
N ILE A 44 -1.14 7.22 -9.07
CA ILE A 44 -0.85 6.52 -7.82
C ILE A 44 -1.14 7.45 -6.65
N GLU A 45 -2.02 7.00 -5.76
CA GLU A 45 -2.36 7.70 -4.52
C GLU A 45 -2.21 6.76 -3.32
N ALA A 46 -1.62 7.28 -2.24
CA ALA A 46 -1.44 6.53 -1.01
C ALA A 46 -2.79 6.32 -0.30
N ARG A 47 -3.17 5.06 -0.05
CA ARG A 47 -4.38 4.73 0.70
C ARG A 47 -4.06 4.02 2.01
N LYS A 48 -4.36 4.69 3.12
CA LYS A 48 -4.18 4.09 4.46
C LYS A 48 -5.23 2.99 4.70
N ARG A 49 -4.76 1.81 5.11
CA ARG A 49 -5.58 0.70 5.62
C ARG A 49 -5.07 0.34 7.02
N MET A 50 -5.98 0.23 7.97
CA MET A 50 -5.68 -0.24 9.33
C MET A 50 -6.12 -1.68 9.48
N LEU A 51 -5.32 -2.46 10.21
CA LEU A 51 -5.56 -3.85 10.52
C LEU A 51 -5.44 -4.03 12.03
N PHE A 52 -6.16 -5.00 12.57
CA PHE A 52 -6.17 -5.35 13.97
C PHE A 52 -5.92 -6.85 14.11
N VAL A 53 -5.22 -7.22 15.18
CA VAL A 53 -5.10 -8.62 15.59
C VAL A 53 -6.17 -8.88 16.64
N VAL A 54 -7.03 -9.87 16.38
CA VAL A 54 -8.15 -10.25 17.24
C VAL A 54 -7.92 -11.67 17.72
N HIS A 55 -7.95 -11.87 19.03
CA HIS A 55 -7.90 -13.19 19.65
C HIS A 55 -9.31 -13.67 19.97
N ALA A 56 -9.70 -14.84 19.47
CA ALA A 56 -11.04 -15.42 19.60
C ALA A 56 -10.96 -16.88 20.07
N PRO A 57 -10.83 -17.17 21.38
CA PRO A 57 -10.53 -18.51 21.89
C PRO A 57 -11.63 -19.55 21.64
N ASP A 58 -12.88 -19.10 21.45
CA ASP A 58 -14.04 -19.99 21.33
C ASP A 58 -14.35 -20.44 19.88
N VAL A 59 -13.55 -20.01 18.89
CA VAL A 59 -13.73 -20.44 17.49
C VAL A 59 -12.82 -21.63 17.16
N PRO A 60 -13.11 -22.42 16.11
CA PRO A 60 -12.20 -23.47 15.67
C PRO A 60 -10.79 -22.93 15.40
N PRO A 61 -9.73 -23.57 15.94
CA PRO A 61 -8.36 -23.05 15.85
C PRO A 61 -7.68 -23.34 14.50
N ILE A 62 -8.38 -23.94 13.55
CA ILE A 62 -7.82 -24.33 12.26
C ILE A 62 -8.89 -24.24 11.19
N ASP A 63 -8.46 -24.15 9.93
CA ASP A 63 -9.30 -24.21 8.73
C ASP A 63 -10.27 -23.02 8.56
N MET A 64 -10.00 -21.88 9.19
CA MET A 64 -10.71 -20.64 8.85
C MET A 64 -10.20 -20.13 7.49
N PRO A 65 -11.03 -20.08 6.43
CA PRO A 65 -10.61 -19.56 5.15
C PRO A 65 -10.36 -18.05 5.24
N ALA A 66 -9.61 -17.52 4.27
CA ALA A 66 -9.53 -16.09 4.06
C ALA A 66 -10.92 -15.54 3.73
N LEU A 67 -11.55 -14.87 4.69
CA LEU A 67 -12.89 -14.31 4.55
C LEU A 67 -12.79 -12.87 4.07
N VAL A 68 -13.55 -12.55 3.02
CA VAL A 68 -13.81 -11.17 2.59
C VAL A 68 -15.31 -11.05 2.33
N ASP A 69 -15.98 -10.18 3.08
CA ASP A 69 -17.40 -9.93 2.90
C ASP A 69 -17.66 -8.77 1.92
N PRO A 70 -18.85 -8.65 1.31
CA PRO A 70 -19.20 -7.55 0.41
C PRO A 70 -19.11 -6.16 1.05
N SER A 71 -19.18 -6.04 2.37
CA SER A 71 -18.95 -4.76 3.06
C SER A 71 -17.48 -4.34 3.09
N GLY A 72 -16.57 -5.22 2.65
CA GLY A 72 -15.12 -5.01 2.66
C GLY A 72 -14.46 -5.33 3.99
N VAL A 73 -15.17 -5.92 4.95
CA VAL A 73 -14.55 -6.52 6.14
C VAL A 73 -13.88 -7.82 5.70
N TYR A 74 -12.70 -8.05 6.25
CA TYR A 74 -11.98 -9.29 6.04
C TYR A 74 -11.44 -9.82 7.36
N CYS A 75 -11.29 -11.14 7.41
CA CYS A 75 -10.73 -11.89 8.53
C CYS A 75 -9.80 -12.95 7.94
N LEU A 76 -8.54 -12.92 8.35
CA LEU A 76 -7.51 -13.85 7.91
C LEU A 76 -6.96 -14.54 9.15
N GLN A 77 -6.93 -15.86 9.14
CA GLN A 77 -6.19 -16.61 10.15
C GLN A 77 -4.68 -16.36 9.97
N GLU A 78 -4.01 -15.86 11.00
CA GLU A 78 -2.57 -15.57 10.94
C GLU A 78 -1.75 -16.86 11.09
N ASP A 79 -2.15 -17.70 12.05
CA ASP A 79 -1.49 -18.94 12.42
C ASP A 79 -2.52 -20.03 12.78
N ALA A 80 -2.04 -21.27 12.91
CA ALA A 80 -2.85 -22.34 13.50
C ALA A 80 -3.12 -21.98 14.96
N GLY A 81 -4.37 -21.61 15.27
CA GLY A 81 -4.76 -21.04 16.53
C GLY A 81 -5.97 -20.11 16.39
N ASN A 82 -6.16 -19.30 17.42
CA ASN A 82 -7.33 -18.45 17.61
C ASN A 82 -7.03 -16.97 17.35
N THR A 83 -6.02 -16.67 16.54
CA THR A 83 -5.56 -15.31 16.26
C THR A 83 -5.85 -14.94 14.80
N PHE A 84 -6.51 -13.79 14.63
CA PHE A 84 -7.02 -13.37 13.33
C PHE A 84 -6.60 -11.93 13.02
N ILE A 85 -6.16 -11.71 11.80
CA ILE A 85 -5.97 -10.38 11.23
C ILE A 85 -7.31 -9.93 10.65
N CYS A 86 -7.91 -8.95 11.31
CA CYS A 86 -9.19 -8.37 10.91
C CYS A 86 -8.99 -6.94 10.42
N GLY A 87 -9.77 -6.55 9.42
CA GLY A 87 -9.75 -5.18 8.93
C GLY A 87 -10.96 -4.87 8.07
N LYS A 88 -11.09 -3.60 7.70
CA LYS A 88 -12.08 -3.14 6.74
C LYS A 88 -11.40 -2.36 5.63
N ILE A 89 -11.66 -2.74 4.39
CA ILE A 89 -11.31 -1.95 3.22
C ILE A 89 -12.11 -0.65 3.31
N PRO A 90 -11.47 0.53 3.34
CA PRO A 90 -12.21 1.79 3.41
C PRO A 90 -13.20 1.88 2.24
N SER A 91 -14.44 2.33 2.48
CA SER A 91 -15.46 2.44 1.42
C SER A 91 -15.35 3.74 0.61
N LYS A 92 -14.72 4.77 1.18
CA LYS A 92 -14.47 6.05 0.51
C LYS A 92 -12.98 6.18 0.14
N VAL A 93 -12.72 6.83 -0.98
CA VAL A 93 -11.42 7.46 -1.25
C VAL A 93 -11.41 8.73 -0.41
N TRP A 94 -10.42 8.91 0.45
CA TRP A 94 -10.38 10.06 1.35
C TRP A 94 -10.17 11.34 0.55
N GLN A 95 -11.24 12.14 0.37
CA GLN A 95 -11.19 13.44 -0.33
C GLN A 95 -10.62 14.58 0.56
N TYR A 96 -10.13 14.28 1.76
CA TYR A 96 -9.83 15.28 2.81
C TYR A 96 -8.34 15.44 3.16
N PHE A 97 -7.41 14.97 2.33
CA PHE A 97 -5.97 15.22 2.53
C PHE A 97 -5.37 16.16 1.45
N LEU A 98 -6.21 17.08 0.96
CA LEU A 98 -5.83 18.23 0.11
C LEU A 98 -6.08 19.58 0.82
N MET A 99 -6.05 19.60 2.17
CA MET A 99 -5.88 20.82 2.95
C MET A 99 -4.46 20.89 3.50
#